data_AF-A0AAW5HRY3-F1
#
_entry.id   AF-A0AAW5HRY3-F1
#
_cell.length_a   1.000
_cell.length_b   1.000
_cell.length_c   1.000
_cell.angle_alpha   90.00
_cell.angle_beta   90.00
_cell.angle_gamma   90.00
#
_symmetry.space_group_name_H-M   'P 1'
#
loop_
_entity.id
_entity.type
_entity.pdbx_description
1 polymer ?
#
loop_
_entity_poly.entity_id
_entity_poly.type
_entity_poly.pdbx_seq_one_letter_code
_entity_poly.pdbx_strand_id
1 'polypeptide(L)'
;MSNLPQPIFESYESFIDQDFSLYEPTMACVRAYLESFETSVEAHKGYLLARNFLRVYCGNSLTFTSYRTHVERLLLWALIIKRKPLHELRRRDAEEYLRFCQNPPADWIGPVVRGRFVTSDHSESTWGEPTMPNAKWRPFSMKKSKALKDSDGRPDDMVEAQYKASQGTLNQVYSISTRFFEYLVEDSAVAGNPFRLIKKRVPAPVRPKMKVHTGL
;
A
#
# COMPACT_ATOMS: atom_id res chain seq x y z
N MET A 1 0.79 14.66 -14.30
CA MET A 1 0.76 14.19 -12.89
C MET A 1 1.50 12.86 -12.83
N SER A 2 2.48 12.70 -11.95
CA SER A 2 3.20 11.43 -11.82
C SER A 2 2.27 10.38 -11.23
N ASN A 3 1.90 9.36 -11.99
CA ASN A 3 1.08 8.23 -11.54
C ASN A 3 1.86 7.25 -10.63
N LEU A 4 3.05 7.63 -10.16
CA LEU A 4 3.89 6.79 -9.31
C LEU A 4 3.51 6.96 -7.84
N PRO A 5 3.41 5.85 -7.08
CA PRO A 5 3.11 5.91 -5.66
C PRO A 5 4.30 6.52 -4.89
N GLN A 6 4.00 7.50 -4.03
CA GLN A 6 4.95 8.07 -3.07
C GLN A 6 4.51 7.74 -1.64
N PRO A 7 5.46 7.58 -0.70
CA PRO A 7 5.11 7.43 0.70
C PRO A 7 4.53 8.74 1.24
N ILE A 8 3.49 8.62 2.07
CA ILE A 8 2.77 9.75 2.67
C ILE A 8 2.71 9.66 4.20
N PHE A 9 3.10 8.54 4.80
CA PHE A 9 3.29 8.38 6.24
C PHE A 9 4.74 8.05 6.61
N GLU A 10 5.23 8.75 7.62
CA GLU A 10 6.58 8.69 8.20
C GLU A 10 6.83 7.37 8.94
N SER A 11 8.05 7.17 9.46
CA SER A 11 8.35 6.03 10.35
C SER A 11 7.55 6.14 11.64
N TYR A 12 7.56 5.06 12.44
CA TYR A 12 6.88 5.06 13.73
C TYR A 12 7.39 6.17 14.64
N GLU A 13 8.71 6.31 14.72
CA GLU A 13 9.41 7.26 15.57
C GLU A 13 9.02 8.70 15.22
N SER A 14 9.05 9.08 13.94
CA SER A 14 8.63 10.41 13.51
C SER A 14 7.13 10.65 13.60
N PHE A 15 6.31 9.58 13.48
CA PHE A 15 4.85 9.71 13.48
C PHE A 15 4.30 10.02 14.88
N ILE A 16 4.88 9.42 15.94
CA ILE A 16 4.40 9.63 17.31
C ILE A 16 4.67 11.05 17.82
N ASP A 17 5.67 11.72 17.28
CA ASP A 17 6.07 13.08 17.64
C ASP A 17 5.30 14.16 16.87
N GLN A 18 4.38 13.79 15.98
CA GLN A 18 3.60 14.75 15.20
C GLN A 18 2.58 15.51 16.06
N ASP A 19 2.34 16.77 15.67
CA ASP A 19 1.21 17.53 16.19
C ASP A 19 -0.11 17.10 15.52
N PHE A 20 -0.92 16.36 16.26
CA PHE A 20 -2.24 15.90 15.80
C PHE A 20 -3.36 16.94 16.00
N SER A 21 -3.07 18.11 16.56
CA SER A 21 -4.01 19.25 16.55
C SER A 21 -4.07 19.92 15.17
N LEU A 22 -3.01 19.76 14.37
CA LEU A 22 -2.97 20.20 12.99
C LEU A 22 -3.64 19.18 12.07
N TYR A 23 -4.61 19.63 11.28
CA TYR A 23 -5.35 18.82 10.30
C TYR A 23 -4.64 18.77 8.94
N GLU A 24 -3.35 18.48 8.95
CA GLU A 24 -2.50 18.49 7.76
C GLU A 24 -1.25 17.61 7.89
N PRO A 25 -0.60 17.23 6.77
CA PRO A 25 0.70 16.57 6.82
C PRO A 25 1.79 17.47 7.40
N THR A 26 2.61 16.88 8.25
CA THR A 26 3.82 17.52 8.81
C THR A 26 4.88 17.78 7.75
N MET A 27 5.03 16.88 6.78
CA MET A 27 6.00 17.03 5.70
C MET A 27 5.45 17.84 4.52
N ALA A 28 6.16 18.90 4.12
CA ALA A 28 5.79 19.74 2.99
C ALA A 28 5.70 18.95 1.66
N CYS A 29 6.59 17.98 1.44
CA CYS A 29 6.55 17.15 0.24
C CYS A 29 5.31 16.24 0.19
N VAL A 30 4.83 15.74 1.33
CA VAL A 30 3.59 14.96 1.42
C VAL A 30 2.39 15.85 1.12
N ARG A 31 2.36 17.06 1.68
CA ARG A 31 1.32 18.05 1.38
C ARG A 31 1.25 18.36 -0.12
N ALA A 32 2.39 18.72 -0.73
CA ALA A 32 2.46 19.01 -2.16
C ALA A 32 2.03 17.81 -3.02
N TYR A 33 2.36 16.58 -2.61
CA TYR A 33 1.91 15.37 -3.30
C TYR A 33 0.39 15.20 -3.21
N LEU A 34 -0.23 15.38 -2.05
CA LEU A 34 -1.68 15.29 -1.87
C LEU A 34 -2.42 16.39 -2.64
N GLU A 35 -1.88 17.62 -2.69
CA GLU A 35 -2.44 18.75 -3.45
C GLU A 35 -2.32 18.56 -4.97
N SER A 36 -1.43 17.68 -5.43
CA SER A 36 -1.27 17.40 -6.87
C SER A 36 -2.39 16.55 -7.47
N PHE A 37 -3.23 15.94 -6.63
CA PHE A 37 -4.37 15.14 -7.08
C PHE A 37 -5.59 16.01 -7.40
N GLU A 38 -6.46 15.51 -8.28
CA GLU A 38 -7.74 16.15 -8.59
C GLU A 38 -8.59 16.33 -7.31
N THR A 39 -9.23 17.49 -7.13
CA THR A 39 -10.04 17.78 -5.93
C THR A 39 -11.14 16.75 -5.69
N SER A 40 -11.68 16.15 -6.76
CA SER A 40 -12.72 15.13 -6.74
C SER A 40 -12.32 13.84 -6.02
N VAL A 41 -11.03 13.55 -5.85
CA VAL A 41 -10.59 12.35 -5.11
C VAL A 41 -10.38 12.60 -3.61
N GLU A 42 -10.50 13.85 -3.16
CA GLU A 42 -10.41 14.25 -1.74
C GLU A 42 -9.18 13.69 -1.02
N ALA A 43 -7.99 13.80 -1.65
CA ALA A 43 -6.75 13.19 -1.18
C ALA A 43 -6.40 13.57 0.26
N HIS A 44 -6.53 14.86 0.62
CA HIS A 44 -6.25 15.36 1.96
C HIS A 44 -7.19 14.75 3.02
N LYS A 45 -8.49 14.64 2.72
CA LYS A 45 -9.45 13.99 3.62
C LYS A 45 -9.11 12.51 3.81
N GLY A 46 -8.81 11.80 2.72
CA GLY A 46 -8.36 10.41 2.77
C GLY A 46 -7.11 10.22 3.64
N TYR A 47 -6.14 11.14 3.53
CA TYR A 47 -4.96 11.17 4.37
C TYR A 47 -5.31 11.35 5.86
N LEU A 48 -6.17 12.32 6.20
CA LEU A 48 -6.56 12.56 7.60
C LEU A 48 -7.30 11.38 8.22
N LEU A 49 -8.20 10.72 7.48
CA LEU A 49 -8.88 9.50 7.93
C LEU A 49 -7.88 8.38 8.25
N ALA A 50 -6.90 8.18 7.38
CA ALA A 50 -5.84 7.20 7.60
C ALA A 50 -4.91 7.61 8.76
N ARG A 51 -4.52 8.88 8.86
CA ARG A 51 -3.69 9.43 9.95
C ARG A 51 -4.34 9.21 11.31
N ASN A 52 -5.62 9.54 11.45
CA ASN A 52 -6.37 9.38 12.69
C ASN A 52 -6.48 7.90 13.10
N PHE A 53 -6.75 7.02 12.14
CA PHE A 53 -6.72 5.58 12.38
C PHE A 53 -5.36 5.11 12.90
N LEU A 54 -4.26 5.53 12.25
CA LEU A 54 -2.91 5.13 12.64
C LEU A 54 -2.52 5.64 14.03
N ARG A 55 -2.99 6.84 14.41
CA ARG A 55 -2.80 7.40 15.75
C ARG A 55 -3.30 6.49 16.85
N VAL A 56 -4.44 5.80 16.65
CA VAL A 56 -5.01 4.86 17.65
C VAL A 56 -4.03 3.72 18.00
N TYR A 57 -3.13 3.37 17.08
CA TYR A 57 -2.19 2.25 17.24
C TYR A 57 -0.75 2.68 17.51
N CYS A 58 -0.51 3.96 17.86
CA CYS A 58 0.82 4.45 18.20
C CYS A 58 1.40 3.82 19.48
N GLY A 59 0.61 3.12 20.29
CA GLY A 59 1.13 2.37 21.45
C GLY A 59 1.86 1.07 21.10
N ASN A 60 1.85 0.63 19.83
CA ASN A 60 2.51 -0.59 19.39
C ASN A 60 3.17 -0.40 18.01
N SER A 61 4.49 -0.24 18.00
CA SER A 61 5.28 0.03 16.78
C SER A 61 5.13 -1.03 15.69
N LEU A 62 5.00 -2.31 16.05
CA LEU A 62 4.82 -3.40 15.10
C LEU A 62 3.45 -3.35 14.44
N THR A 63 2.39 -3.18 15.24
CA THR A 63 1.01 -3.04 14.75
C THR A 63 0.89 -1.79 13.89
N PHE A 64 1.39 -0.64 14.36
CA PHE A 64 1.46 0.60 13.59
C PHE A 64 2.12 0.40 12.24
N THR A 65 3.31 -0.22 12.21
CA THR A 65 4.07 -0.41 10.96
C THR A 65 3.30 -1.26 9.96
N SER A 66 2.65 -2.33 10.42
CA SER A 66 1.79 -3.17 9.59
C SER A 66 0.58 -2.37 9.08
N TYR A 67 -0.13 -1.68 9.97
CA TYR A 67 -1.34 -0.93 9.65
C TYR A 67 -1.04 0.21 8.66
N ARG A 68 0.01 1.00 8.92
CA ARG A 68 0.50 2.05 8.02
C ARG A 68 0.78 1.50 6.63
N THR A 69 1.46 0.36 6.54
CA THR A 69 1.79 -0.25 5.24
C THR A 69 0.54 -0.59 4.43
N HIS A 70 -0.49 -1.15 5.08
CA HIS A 70 -1.69 -1.61 4.39
C HIS A 70 -2.70 -0.48 4.12
N VAL A 71 -2.90 0.43 5.07
CA VAL A 71 -3.80 1.57 4.93
C VAL A 71 -3.26 2.58 3.93
N GLU A 72 -1.96 2.87 3.97
CA GLU A 72 -1.36 3.76 2.98
C GLU A 72 -1.49 3.19 1.57
N ARG A 73 -1.21 1.89 1.38
CA ARG A 73 -1.36 1.24 0.08
C ARG A 73 -2.79 1.33 -0.44
N LEU A 74 -3.79 1.11 0.42
CA LEU A 74 -5.19 1.27 0.07
C LEU A 74 -5.50 2.70 -0.37
N LEU A 75 -5.03 3.70 0.39
CA LEU A 75 -5.22 5.11 0.07
C LEU A 75 -4.56 5.46 -1.26
N LEU A 76 -3.29 5.12 -1.47
CA LEU A 76 -2.61 5.37 -2.73
C LEU A 76 -3.33 4.68 -3.90
N TRP A 77 -3.82 3.45 -3.73
CA TRP A 77 -4.59 2.76 -4.75
C TRP A 77 -5.89 3.50 -5.08
N ALA A 78 -6.59 3.99 -4.05
CA ALA A 78 -7.82 4.75 -4.22
C ALA A 78 -7.58 6.05 -5.00
N LEU A 79 -6.47 6.75 -4.73
CA LEU A 79 -6.12 8.02 -5.37
C LEU A 79 -5.59 7.83 -6.80
N ILE A 80 -4.66 6.91 -7.01
CA ILE A 80 -3.91 6.79 -8.27
C ILE A 80 -4.63 5.89 -9.27
N ILE A 81 -5.15 4.75 -8.83
CA ILE A 81 -5.72 3.71 -9.70
C ILE A 81 -7.24 3.85 -9.78
N LYS A 82 -7.91 3.90 -8.62
CA LYS A 82 -9.38 3.99 -8.58
C LYS A 82 -9.88 5.40 -8.91
N ARG A 83 -9.06 6.42 -8.63
CA ARG A 83 -9.38 7.86 -8.74
C ARG A 83 -10.73 8.19 -8.08
N LYS A 84 -10.87 7.77 -6.82
CA LYS A 84 -12.11 7.90 -6.06
C LYS A 84 -11.82 8.24 -4.59
N PRO A 85 -12.66 9.07 -3.94
CA PRO A 85 -12.52 9.32 -2.51
C PRO A 85 -12.54 8.03 -1.70
N LEU A 86 -11.58 7.92 -0.77
CA LEU A 86 -11.40 6.75 0.10
C LEU A 86 -12.69 6.39 0.87
N HIS A 87 -13.40 7.40 1.34
CA HIS A 87 -14.60 7.26 2.15
C HIS A 87 -15.85 6.84 1.33
N GLU A 88 -15.77 6.89 0.00
CA GLU A 88 -16.85 6.45 -0.89
C GLU A 88 -16.65 5.03 -1.43
N LEU A 89 -15.55 4.35 -1.08
CA LEU A 89 -15.27 3.01 -1.56
C LEU A 89 -16.39 2.04 -1.19
N ARG A 90 -16.86 1.29 -2.18
CA ARG A 90 -17.94 0.29 -2.05
C ARG A 90 -17.35 -1.11 -2.15
N ARG A 91 -18.18 -2.12 -1.90
CA ARG A 91 -17.79 -3.54 -1.97
C ARG A 91 -17.05 -3.92 -3.26
N ARG A 92 -17.54 -3.45 -4.41
CA ARG A 92 -16.89 -3.69 -5.70
C ARG A 92 -15.48 -3.12 -5.76
N ASP A 93 -15.28 -1.93 -5.19
CA ASP A 93 -13.97 -1.29 -5.12
C ASP A 93 -13.02 -2.09 -4.20
N ALA A 94 -13.53 -2.61 -3.07
CA ALA A 94 -12.75 -3.48 -2.19
C ALA A 94 -12.36 -4.81 -2.87
N GLU A 95 -13.22 -5.42 -3.69
CA GLU A 95 -12.86 -6.59 -4.50
C GLU A 95 -11.76 -6.26 -5.54
N GLU A 96 -11.87 -5.11 -6.20
CA GLU A 96 -10.85 -4.61 -7.13
C GLU A 96 -9.51 -4.36 -6.43
N TYR A 97 -9.53 -3.78 -5.22
CA TYR A 97 -8.33 -3.58 -4.41
C TYR A 97 -7.65 -4.90 -4.00
N LEU A 98 -8.43 -5.92 -3.64
CA LEU A 98 -7.87 -7.24 -3.29
C LEU A 98 -7.22 -7.90 -4.52
N ARG A 99 -7.82 -7.79 -5.71
CA ARG A 99 -7.20 -8.25 -6.97
C ARG A 99 -5.93 -7.48 -7.29
N PHE A 100 -5.94 -6.17 -7.09
CA PHE A 100 -4.76 -5.32 -7.22
C PHE A 100 -3.63 -5.77 -6.29
N CYS A 101 -3.93 -6.11 -5.03
CA CYS A 101 -2.92 -6.62 -4.10
C CYS A 101 -2.35 -7.99 -4.48
N GLN A 102 -3.05 -8.77 -5.30
CA GLN A 102 -2.53 -10.04 -5.82
C GLN A 102 -1.59 -9.84 -7.01
N ASN A 103 -1.90 -8.86 -7.86
CA ASN A 103 -1.17 -8.58 -9.09
C ASN A 103 -1.02 -7.06 -9.29
N PRO A 104 -0.17 -6.39 -8.49
CA PRO A 104 0.04 -4.96 -8.62
C PRO A 104 0.86 -4.65 -9.90
N PRO A 105 0.72 -3.45 -10.47
CA PRO A 105 1.56 -3.01 -11.59
C PRO A 105 3.04 -3.02 -11.23
N ALA A 106 3.92 -3.20 -12.23
CA ALA A 106 5.37 -3.25 -12.03
C ALA A 106 5.91 -2.02 -11.29
N ASP A 107 5.41 -0.83 -11.61
CA ASP A 107 5.81 0.43 -10.98
C ASP A 107 5.41 0.56 -9.50
N TRP A 108 4.66 -0.39 -8.96
CA TRP A 108 4.30 -0.47 -7.54
C TRP A 108 5.16 -1.49 -6.77
N ILE A 109 6.05 -2.21 -7.45
CA ILE A 109 6.85 -3.30 -6.91
C ILE A 109 8.33 -2.88 -6.91
N GLY A 110 8.94 -2.86 -5.73
CA GLY A 110 10.37 -2.69 -5.55
C GLY A 110 11.09 -4.04 -5.41
N PRO A 111 12.40 -4.11 -5.70
CA PRO A 111 13.18 -5.34 -5.53
C PRO A 111 13.37 -5.71 -4.06
N VAL A 112 13.36 -4.71 -3.17
CA VAL A 112 13.53 -4.86 -1.71
C VAL A 112 12.74 -3.78 -0.98
N VAL A 113 12.54 -3.96 0.33
CA VAL A 113 12.04 -2.90 1.20
C VAL A 113 13.06 -1.77 1.26
N ARG A 114 12.59 -0.52 1.14
CA ARG A 114 13.41 0.70 1.19
C ARG A 114 12.89 1.64 2.27
N GLY A 115 13.76 2.52 2.78
CA GLY A 115 13.36 3.66 3.59
C GLY A 115 12.37 4.55 2.82
N ARG A 116 11.48 5.23 3.54
CA ARG A 116 10.36 5.97 2.93
C ARG A 116 10.72 7.39 2.54
N PHE A 117 11.37 8.09 3.44
CA PHE A 117 11.84 9.45 3.22
C PHE A 117 13.35 9.50 3.41
N VAL A 118 14.01 10.41 2.71
CA VAL A 118 15.45 10.62 2.72
C VAL A 118 15.76 12.09 2.93
N THR A 119 16.99 12.38 3.32
CA THR A 119 17.51 13.73 3.57
C THR A 119 18.05 14.39 2.31
N SER A 120 18.57 13.59 1.37
CA SER A 120 18.98 14.02 0.03
C SER A 120 18.76 12.92 -1.02
N ASP A 121 18.66 13.33 -2.28
CA ASP A 121 18.51 12.45 -3.45
C ASP A 121 19.70 11.51 -3.67
N HIS A 122 20.89 11.95 -3.28
CA HIS A 122 22.15 11.26 -3.49
C HIS A 122 22.55 10.31 -2.35
N SER A 123 21.83 10.31 -1.23
CA SER A 123 22.25 9.54 -0.05
C SER A 123 21.06 8.94 0.71
N GLU A 124 21.12 7.63 0.96
CA GLU A 124 20.30 6.98 2.02
C GLU A 124 20.85 7.32 3.42
N SER A 125 21.73 8.34 3.54
CA SER A 125 22.21 8.90 4.82
C SER A 125 21.04 9.27 5.72
N THR A 126 21.05 8.69 6.91
CA THR A 126 20.10 8.97 7.99
C THR A 126 20.48 10.22 8.80
N TRP A 127 21.49 10.98 8.38
CA TRP A 127 21.91 12.19 9.09
C TRP A 127 21.07 13.40 8.66
N GLY A 128 20.27 13.91 9.60
CA GLY A 128 19.33 15.03 9.39
C GLY A 128 17.86 14.60 9.27
N GLU A 129 16.96 15.57 9.36
CA GLU A 129 15.53 15.32 9.22
C GLU A 129 15.18 15.00 7.74
N PRO A 130 14.48 13.89 7.46
CA PRO A 130 14.13 13.54 6.09
C PRO A 130 13.12 14.55 5.54
N THR A 131 13.36 15.08 4.33
CA THR A 131 12.53 16.15 3.74
C THR A 131 11.88 15.73 2.43
N MET A 132 12.28 14.60 1.83
CA MET A 132 11.81 14.18 0.50
C MET A 132 11.47 12.69 0.43
N PRO A 133 10.52 12.29 -0.43
CA PRO A 133 10.19 10.88 -0.63
C PRO A 133 11.37 10.15 -1.29
N ASN A 134 11.64 8.92 -0.84
CA ASN A 134 12.64 8.07 -1.47
C ASN A 134 12.13 7.57 -2.83
N ALA A 135 12.76 8.00 -3.92
CA ALA A 135 12.40 7.60 -5.29
C ALA A 135 12.48 6.09 -5.55
N LYS A 136 13.24 5.34 -4.73
CA LYS A 136 13.37 3.87 -4.79
C LYS A 136 12.31 3.14 -3.96
N TRP A 137 11.53 3.85 -3.14
CA TRP A 137 10.48 3.24 -2.33
C TRP A 137 9.31 2.79 -3.20
N ARG A 138 8.73 1.63 -2.86
CA ARG A 138 7.55 1.08 -3.51
C ARG A 138 6.61 0.43 -2.49
N PRO A 139 5.28 0.48 -2.67
CA PRO A 139 4.31 -0.11 -1.73
C PRO A 139 4.38 -1.62 -1.60
N PHE A 140 4.93 -2.32 -2.61
CA PHE A 140 5.20 -3.75 -2.59
C PHE A 140 6.69 -4.01 -2.76
N SER A 141 7.17 -5.12 -2.22
CA SER A 141 8.54 -5.60 -2.42
C SER A 141 8.55 -7.06 -2.83
N MET A 142 9.48 -7.43 -3.71
CA MET A 142 9.78 -8.84 -3.99
C MET A 142 10.32 -9.50 -2.72
N LYS A 143 9.95 -10.77 -2.49
CA LYS A 143 10.66 -11.60 -1.53
C LYS A 143 11.89 -12.13 -2.26
N LYS A 144 13.08 -11.98 -1.69
CA LYS A 144 14.26 -12.70 -2.19
C LYS A 144 13.88 -14.18 -2.24
N SER A 145 13.87 -14.80 -3.41
CA SER A 145 13.94 -16.26 -3.47
C SER A 145 15.22 -16.64 -2.73
N LYS A 146 15.13 -17.57 -1.77
CA LYS A 146 16.35 -18.26 -1.36
C LYS A 146 16.87 -18.92 -2.63
N ALA A 147 18.08 -18.58 -3.07
CA ALA A 147 18.73 -19.28 -4.15
C ALA A 147 18.70 -20.77 -3.79
N LEU A 148 17.88 -21.54 -4.50
CA LEU A 148 17.95 -22.99 -4.43
C LEU A 148 19.26 -23.33 -5.13
N LYS A 149 20.23 -23.82 -4.36
CA LYS A 149 21.39 -24.45 -4.97
C LYS A 149 20.88 -25.74 -5.60
N ASP A 150 21.06 -25.90 -6.89
CA ASP A 150 20.93 -27.20 -7.53
C ASP A 150 21.99 -28.16 -6.95
N SER A 151 21.82 -29.46 -7.21
CA SER A 151 22.73 -30.52 -6.74
C SER A 151 24.17 -30.35 -7.22
N ASP A 152 24.39 -29.51 -8.24
CA ASP A 152 25.68 -29.27 -8.88
C ASP A 152 26.31 -27.91 -8.52
N GLY A 153 25.69 -27.14 -7.61
CA GLY A 153 26.24 -25.89 -7.07
C GLY A 153 26.29 -24.73 -8.06
N ARG A 154 25.55 -24.79 -9.18
CA ARG A 154 25.41 -23.69 -10.12
C ARG A 154 24.26 -22.78 -9.67
N PRO A 155 24.40 -21.46 -9.74
CA PRO A 155 23.26 -20.58 -9.57
C PRO A 155 22.30 -20.86 -10.72
N ASP A 156 21.11 -21.38 -10.40
CA ASP A 156 19.98 -21.50 -11.33
C ASP A 156 19.81 -20.14 -12.03
N ASP A 157 19.78 -20.17 -13.37
CA ASP A 157 19.63 -18.98 -14.20
C ASP A 157 18.47 -18.14 -13.65
N MET A 158 18.72 -16.86 -13.40
CA MET A 158 17.83 -15.92 -12.70
C MET A 158 16.37 -16.03 -13.20
N VAL A 159 15.56 -16.86 -12.53
CA VAL A 159 14.11 -16.81 -12.70
C VAL A 159 13.69 -15.43 -12.22
N GLU A 160 13.25 -14.60 -13.16
CA GLU A 160 12.79 -13.24 -12.89
C GLU A 160 11.77 -13.28 -11.75
N ALA A 161 12.13 -12.69 -10.60
CA ALA A 161 11.40 -12.86 -9.36
C ALA A 161 10.03 -12.18 -9.48
N GLN A 162 9.02 -12.92 -9.92
CA GLN A 162 7.67 -12.38 -10.04
C GLN A 162 7.07 -12.16 -8.65
N TYR A 163 6.49 -10.98 -8.42
CA TYR A 163 5.74 -10.72 -7.20
C TYR A 163 4.64 -11.77 -7.02
N LYS A 164 4.60 -12.40 -5.84
CA LYS A 164 3.54 -13.34 -5.46
C LYS A 164 3.13 -13.11 -4.01
N ALA A 165 1.95 -12.53 -3.81
CA ALA A 165 1.36 -12.39 -2.49
C ALA A 165 1.09 -13.77 -1.86
N SER A 166 1.55 -13.99 -0.63
CA SER A 166 1.17 -15.20 0.11
C SER A 166 -0.27 -15.08 0.62
N GLN A 167 -0.91 -16.21 0.92
CA GLN A 167 -2.23 -16.22 1.56
C GLN A 167 -2.24 -15.44 2.88
N GLY A 168 -1.16 -15.54 3.67
CA GLY A 168 -1.00 -14.74 4.88
C GLY A 168 -1.01 -13.23 4.63
N THR A 169 -0.31 -12.75 3.60
CA THR A 169 -0.31 -11.34 3.22
C THR A 169 -1.69 -10.88 2.76
N LEU A 170 -2.41 -11.68 1.95
CA LEU A 170 -3.76 -11.34 1.51
C LEU A 170 -4.76 -11.31 2.68
N ASN A 171 -4.62 -12.24 3.63
CA ASN A 171 -5.41 -12.22 4.86
C ASN A 171 -5.13 -10.96 5.70
N GLN A 172 -3.87 -10.52 5.80
CA GLN A 172 -3.52 -9.26 6.47
C GLN A 172 -4.13 -8.04 5.75
N VAL A 173 -4.04 -7.97 4.41
CA VAL A 173 -4.70 -6.91 3.62
C VAL A 173 -6.18 -6.86 3.95
N TYR A 174 -6.88 -7.99 3.91
CA TYR A 174 -8.31 -8.06 4.21
C TYR A 174 -8.62 -7.65 5.67
N SER A 175 -7.94 -8.23 6.65
CA SER A 175 -8.19 -7.98 8.07
C SER A 175 -7.93 -6.53 8.46
N ILE A 176 -6.83 -5.95 7.98
CA ILE A 176 -6.47 -4.56 8.32
C ILE A 176 -7.39 -3.58 7.60
N SER A 177 -7.74 -3.83 6.33
CA SER A 177 -8.71 -2.98 5.62
C SER A 177 -10.09 -3.05 6.28
N THR A 178 -10.48 -4.24 6.74
CA THR A 178 -11.72 -4.42 7.52
C THR A 178 -11.67 -3.60 8.81
N ARG A 179 -10.59 -3.70 9.59
CA ARG A 179 -10.43 -2.93 10.84
C ARG A 179 -10.39 -1.42 10.61
N PHE A 180 -9.75 -0.98 9.53
CA PHE A 180 -9.71 0.42 9.14
C PHE A 180 -11.12 0.96 8.86
N PHE A 181 -11.90 0.27 8.04
CA PHE A 181 -13.26 0.71 7.74
C PHE A 181 -14.25 0.52 8.89
N GLU A 182 -14.03 -0.42 9.81
CA GLU A 182 -14.77 -0.48 11.09
C GLU A 182 -14.55 0.79 11.91
N TYR A 183 -13.30 1.21 12.08
CA TYR A 183 -12.96 2.48 12.75
C TYR A 183 -13.62 3.68 12.05
N LEU A 184 -13.60 3.74 10.72
CA LEU A 184 -14.28 4.84 9.99
C LEU A 184 -15.80 4.84 10.15
N VAL A 185 -16.42 3.67 10.34
CA VAL A 185 -17.87 3.58 10.62
C VAL A 185 -18.14 4.08 12.05
N GLU A 186 -17.32 3.70 13.02
CA GLU A 186 -17.42 4.17 14.42
C GLU A 186 -17.32 5.70 14.50
N ASP A 187 -16.41 6.30 13.72
CA ASP A 187 -16.25 7.77 13.60
C ASP A 187 -17.29 8.44 12.68
N SER A 188 -18.28 7.71 12.16
CA SER A 188 -19.29 8.21 11.21
C SER A 188 -18.73 8.83 9.91
N ALA A 189 -17.47 8.51 9.57
CA ALA A 189 -16.82 8.99 8.36
C ALA A 189 -17.28 8.24 7.10
N VAL A 190 -17.80 7.01 7.26
CA VAL A 190 -18.35 6.19 6.18
C VAL A 190 -19.63 5.50 6.62
N ALA A 191 -20.57 5.28 5.68
CA ALA A 191 -21.84 4.63 5.98
C ALA A 191 -21.72 3.12 6.25
N GLY A 192 -20.61 2.49 5.86
CA GLY A 192 -20.42 1.07 6.07
C GLY A 192 -19.08 0.56 5.59
N ASN A 193 -18.74 -0.66 6.02
CA ASN A 193 -17.47 -1.29 5.68
C ASN A 193 -17.56 -2.04 4.32
N PRO A 194 -16.80 -1.61 3.30
CA PRO A 194 -16.82 -2.24 1.97
C PRO A 194 -16.22 -3.65 1.96
N PHE A 195 -15.43 -4.04 2.95
CA PHE A 195 -14.83 -5.37 3.07
C PHE A 195 -15.75 -6.39 3.77
N ARG A 196 -16.78 -5.95 4.51
CA ARG A 196 -17.58 -6.80 5.42
C ARG A 196 -18.13 -8.10 4.80
N LEU A 197 -18.52 -8.07 3.52
CA LEU A 197 -19.21 -9.19 2.84
C LEU A 197 -18.35 -9.86 1.76
N ILE A 198 -17.06 -9.53 1.67
CA ILE A 198 -16.18 -10.22 0.73
C ILE A 198 -15.83 -11.58 1.34
N LYS A 199 -16.24 -12.67 0.68
CA LYS A 199 -15.88 -14.03 1.12
C LYS A 199 -14.34 -14.11 1.18
N LYS A 200 -13.79 -14.63 2.28
CA LYS A 200 -12.33 -14.84 2.47
C LYS A 200 -11.65 -15.61 1.32
N ARG A 201 -12.41 -16.30 0.47
CA ARG A 201 -11.91 -16.89 -0.77
C ARG A 201 -11.88 -15.84 -1.88
N VAL A 202 -10.72 -15.23 -2.07
CA VAL A 202 -10.47 -14.52 -3.33
C VAL A 202 -10.54 -15.56 -4.46
N PRO A 203 -11.36 -15.36 -5.51
CA PRO A 203 -11.46 -16.31 -6.61
C PRO A 203 -10.07 -16.55 -7.20
N ALA A 204 -9.73 -17.82 -7.44
CA ALA A 204 -8.53 -18.16 -8.18
C ALA A 204 -8.54 -17.44 -9.53
N PRO A 205 -7.38 -16.96 -10.03
CA PRO A 205 -7.33 -16.33 -11.34
C PRO A 205 -7.88 -17.28 -12.40
N VAL A 206 -8.85 -16.80 -13.18
CA VAL A 206 -9.44 -17.55 -14.29
C VAL A 206 -8.35 -17.75 -15.33
N ARG A 207 -7.85 -18.98 -15.48
CA ARG A 207 -6.95 -19.31 -16.58
C ARG A 207 -7.73 -19.23 -17.90
N PRO A 208 -7.24 -18.51 -18.93
CA PRO A 208 -7.86 -18.55 -20.24
C PRO A 208 -7.80 -19.99 -20.78
N LYS A 209 -8.95 -20.53 -21.18
CA LYS A 209 -9.02 -21.82 -21.87
C LYS A 209 -8.28 -21.68 -23.21
N MET A 210 -7.13 -22.32 -23.34
CA MET A 210 -6.48 -22.50 -24.63
C MET A 210 -7.45 -23.30 -25.51
N LYS A 211 -7.94 -22.68 -26.58
CA LYS A 211 -8.64 -23.40 -27.65
C LYS A 211 -7.59 -24.26 -28.35
N VAL A 212 -7.58 -25.55 -28.05
CA VAL A 212 -6.85 -26.54 -28.86
C VAL A 212 -7.51 -26.53 -30.24
N HIS A 213 -6.83 -25.94 -31.22
CA HIS A 213 -7.17 -26.15 -32.62
C HIS A 213 -6.73 -27.57 -32.99
N THR A 214 -7.66 -28.51 -32.98
CA THR A 214 -7.53 -29.75 -33.75
C THR A 214 -7.62 -29.38 -35.22
N GLY A 215 -6.46 -29.33 -35.88
CA GLY A 215 -6.38 -29.33 -37.35
C GLY A 215 -6.77 -30.70 -37.88
N LEU A 216 -7.64 -30.69 -38.90
CA LEU A 216 -7.87 -31.78 -39.84
C LEU A 216 -6.81 -31.74 -40.94
#